data_AF-A0A1F5DR35-F1
#
_entry.id   AF-A0A1F5DR35-F1
#
_cell.length_a   1.000
_cell.length_b   1.000
_cell.length_c   1.000
_cell.angle_alpha   90.00
_cell.angle_beta   90.00
_cell.angle_gamma   90.00
#
_symmetry.space_group_name_H-M   'P 1'
#
loop_
_entity.id
_entity.type
_entity.pdbx_description
1 polymer ?
#
loop_
_entity_poly.entity_id
_entity_poly.type
_entity_poly.pdbx_seq_one_letter_code
_entity_poly.pdbx_strand_id
1 'polypeptide(L)'
;MGPLDEFVRKKARDDYTVLALWETGIRTVRLPLADLTDDATRQRLEELHRIGTRYGFFTVNLPDLALIDEHRHLIDFLEVILPWESAQEILPDAARLRESLNLPVYLANIESSIHRVQTGQTFNHYVSSGFHIEDTSKLKPFLSLRGAVDGFAFEVGQYEPPLSTIKRINDYATLRGFKALINVRLAPENSAEYLQDDNQVANRVAEAAIAGYAYPSVKILLDTFMDHDRGYFPRVGLYDRRLNPRRAAFILRHLNSAINRYGAEIVETSKKVSRDWATINFHSPQTIYTLKLPQTLDASVISAECNTIDLTTGTINPCKLNSGVQLLTVRARI
;
A
#
# COMPACT_ATOMS: atom_id res chain seq x y z
N MET A 1 43.88 14.67 -17.80
CA MET A 1 43.02 13.85 -16.93
C MET A 1 43.93 12.98 -16.09
N GLY A 2 44.03 13.28 -14.79
CA GLY A 2 44.87 12.52 -13.86
C GLY A 2 44.22 11.18 -13.47
N PRO A 3 44.97 10.28 -12.80
CA PRO A 3 44.43 9.04 -12.28
C PRO A 3 43.28 9.33 -11.31
N LEU A 4 42.31 8.40 -11.24
CA LEU A 4 41.12 8.42 -10.37
C LEU A 4 41.32 9.30 -9.13
N ASP A 5 40.60 10.42 -9.05
CA ASP A 5 40.65 11.31 -7.89
C ASP A 5 40.07 10.56 -6.68
N GLU A 6 40.97 10.01 -5.85
CA GLU A 6 40.67 9.22 -4.65
C GLU A 6 40.19 10.10 -3.49
N PHE A 7 40.34 11.42 -3.59
CA PHE A 7 40.04 12.36 -2.50
C PHE A 7 38.66 13.01 -2.63
N VAL A 8 37.89 12.64 -3.67
CA VAL A 8 36.50 13.08 -3.85
C VAL A 8 35.54 11.92 -3.67
N ARG A 9 34.48 12.15 -2.88
CA ARG A 9 33.37 11.20 -2.78
C ARG A 9 32.64 11.14 -4.12
N LYS A 10 32.69 9.98 -4.76
CA LYS A 10 31.90 9.70 -5.96
C LYS A 10 30.48 9.35 -5.54
N LYS A 11 29.49 9.95 -6.21
CA LYS A 11 28.11 9.49 -6.08
C LYS A 11 28.01 8.13 -6.77
N ALA A 12 27.72 7.09 -6.00
CA ALA A 12 27.41 5.77 -6.54
C ALA A 12 25.90 5.67 -6.77
N ARG A 13 25.51 5.12 -7.92
CA ARG A 13 24.12 4.79 -8.21
C ARG A 13 23.71 3.60 -7.34
N ASP A 14 22.62 3.76 -6.59
CA ASP A 14 22.01 2.71 -5.79
C ASP A 14 20.61 2.40 -6.35
N ASP A 15 20.49 1.28 -7.05
CA ASP A 15 19.23 0.79 -7.62
C ASP A 15 18.58 -0.32 -6.76
N TYR A 16 19.11 -0.62 -5.57
CA TYR A 16 18.58 -1.72 -4.76
C TYR A 16 17.10 -1.53 -4.42
N THR A 17 16.65 -0.29 -4.17
CA THR A 17 15.23 0.01 -3.97
C THR A 17 14.38 -0.30 -5.20
N VAL A 18 14.90 -0.01 -6.40
CA VAL A 18 14.19 -0.29 -7.66
C VAL A 18 14.07 -1.80 -7.88
N LEU A 19 15.17 -2.55 -7.67
CA LEU A 19 15.16 -4.00 -7.75
C LEU A 19 14.17 -4.61 -6.74
N ALA A 20 14.15 -4.09 -5.51
CA ALA A 20 13.25 -4.52 -4.45
C ALA A 20 11.76 -4.32 -4.80
N LEU A 21 11.41 -3.22 -5.48
CA LEU A 21 10.06 -2.99 -6.02
C LEU A 21 9.71 -4.02 -7.09
N TRP A 22 10.61 -4.28 -8.04
CA TRP A 22 10.37 -5.24 -9.11
C TRP A 22 10.22 -6.68 -8.62
N GLU A 23 11.09 -7.10 -7.70
CA GLU A 23 11.04 -8.44 -7.12
C GLU A 23 9.74 -8.70 -6.36
N THR A 24 9.16 -7.68 -5.74
CA THR A 24 7.86 -7.80 -5.03
C THR A 24 6.67 -7.58 -5.95
N GLY A 25 6.88 -7.18 -7.20
CA GLY A 25 5.82 -6.86 -8.16
C GLY A 25 5.14 -5.52 -7.91
N ILE A 26 5.70 -4.66 -7.05
CA ILE A 26 5.19 -3.30 -6.81
C ILE A 26 5.54 -2.44 -8.02
N ARG A 27 4.51 -1.84 -8.64
CA ARG A 27 4.67 -0.96 -9.80
C ARG A 27 4.32 0.49 -9.54
N THR A 28 3.53 0.75 -8.50
CA THR A 28 3.04 2.10 -8.19
C THR A 28 3.74 2.62 -6.95
N VAL A 29 4.33 3.82 -7.05
CA VAL A 29 5.03 4.49 -5.95
C VAL A 29 4.34 5.80 -5.63
N ARG A 30 4.20 6.11 -4.33
CA ARG A 30 3.66 7.39 -3.84
C ARG A 30 4.79 8.33 -3.43
N LEU A 31 4.83 9.51 -4.04
CA LEU A 31 5.91 10.50 -3.89
C LEU A 31 5.35 11.90 -3.56
N PRO A 32 6.07 12.74 -2.81
CA PRO A 32 5.76 14.16 -2.69
C PRO A 32 5.81 14.83 -4.07
N LEU A 33 4.85 15.71 -4.37
CA LEU A 33 4.85 16.49 -5.62
C LEU A 33 6.13 17.30 -5.81
N ALA A 34 6.75 17.74 -4.70
CA ALA A 34 8.01 18.47 -4.69
C ALA A 34 9.20 17.68 -5.29
N ASP A 35 9.14 16.35 -5.35
CA ASP A 35 10.18 15.53 -5.99
C ASP A 35 10.31 15.85 -7.50
N LEU A 36 9.26 16.42 -8.11
CA LEU A 36 9.31 16.90 -9.50
C LEU A 36 10.10 18.19 -9.65
N THR A 37 10.52 18.88 -8.58
CA THR A 37 11.33 20.11 -8.72
C THR A 37 12.82 19.82 -8.93
N ASP A 38 13.28 18.61 -8.62
CA ASP A 38 14.68 18.20 -8.77
C ASP A 38 14.94 17.49 -10.11
N ASP A 39 15.82 18.06 -10.94
CA ASP A 39 16.11 17.58 -12.29
C ASP A 39 16.60 16.13 -12.33
N ALA A 40 17.49 15.74 -11.39
CA ALA A 40 18.06 14.41 -11.34
C ALA A 40 17.01 13.36 -10.94
N THR A 41 16.15 13.70 -9.98
CA THR A 41 15.00 12.88 -9.58
C THR A 41 14.04 12.72 -10.74
N ARG A 42 13.64 13.82 -11.41
CA ARG A 42 12.77 13.78 -12.58
C ARG A 42 13.30 12.87 -13.68
N GLN A 43 14.57 13.04 -14.07
CA GLN A 43 15.19 12.21 -15.09
C GLN A 43 15.12 10.72 -14.72
N ARG A 44 15.32 10.38 -13.44
CA ARG A 44 15.21 9.00 -12.97
C ARG A 44 13.78 8.48 -13.02
N LEU A 45 12.80 9.31 -12.64
CA LEU A 45 11.39 8.95 -12.73
C LEU A 45 10.97 8.70 -14.17
N GLU A 46 11.44 9.50 -15.13
CA GLU A 46 11.20 9.27 -16.56
C GLU A 46 11.72 7.91 -17.04
N GLU A 47 12.96 7.57 -16.69
CA GLU A 47 13.57 6.29 -17.05
C GLU A 47 12.75 5.10 -16.52
N LEU A 48 12.37 5.16 -15.25
CA LEU A 48 11.61 4.11 -14.58
C LEU A 48 10.15 4.04 -15.07
N HIS A 49 9.54 5.18 -15.40
CA HIS A 49 8.20 5.23 -15.98
C HIS A 49 8.12 4.48 -17.31
N ARG A 50 9.13 4.66 -18.18
CA ARG A 50 9.22 3.99 -19.49
C ARG A 50 9.29 2.46 -19.39
N ILE A 51 9.79 1.93 -18.28
CA ILE A 51 9.88 0.49 -18.02
C ILE A 51 8.75 -0.04 -17.11
N GLY A 52 7.72 0.76 -16.87
CA GLY A 52 6.45 0.32 -16.30
C GLY A 52 6.18 0.75 -14.87
N THR A 53 7.06 1.52 -14.23
CA THR A 53 6.76 2.16 -12.94
C THR A 53 5.70 3.26 -13.13
N ARG A 54 4.85 3.43 -12.12
CA ARG A 54 3.73 4.37 -12.09
C ARG A 54 3.80 5.23 -10.83
N TYR A 55 3.37 6.47 -10.90
CA TYR A 55 3.55 7.44 -9.82
C TYR A 55 2.25 8.12 -9.41
N GLY A 56 1.96 8.01 -8.12
CA GLY A 56 1.02 8.89 -7.45
C GLY A 56 1.76 10.00 -6.75
N PHE A 57 1.42 11.25 -7.03
CA PHE A 57 2.00 12.38 -6.30
C PHE A 57 1.03 12.88 -5.24
N PHE A 58 1.55 13.25 -4.07
CA PHE A 58 0.76 13.90 -3.04
C PHE A 58 1.24 15.31 -2.75
N THR A 59 0.31 16.18 -2.40
CA THR A 59 0.58 17.54 -1.94
C THR A 59 -0.29 17.86 -0.72
N VAL A 60 0.20 18.74 0.15
CA VAL A 60 -0.62 19.35 1.21
C VAL A 60 -1.12 20.69 0.69
N ASN A 61 -2.41 20.94 0.81
CA ASN A 61 -3.10 22.08 0.17
C ASN A 61 -3.05 22.00 -1.36
N LEU A 62 -3.45 23.09 -2.03
CA LEU A 62 -3.50 23.16 -3.49
C LEU A 62 -2.10 23.06 -4.12
N PRO A 63 -1.95 22.29 -5.21
CA PRO A 63 -0.68 22.17 -5.92
C PRO A 63 -0.38 23.40 -6.80
N ASP A 64 0.90 23.54 -7.18
CA ASP A 64 1.29 24.38 -8.30
C ASP A 64 0.86 23.74 -9.63
N LEU A 65 -0.09 24.39 -10.32
CA LEU A 65 -0.62 23.91 -11.60
C LEU A 65 0.43 23.90 -12.70
N ALA A 66 1.37 24.86 -12.71
CA ALA A 66 2.38 24.96 -13.75
C ALA A 66 3.33 23.76 -13.69
N LEU A 67 3.75 23.36 -12.47
CA LEU A 67 4.58 22.18 -12.26
C LEU A 67 3.88 20.89 -12.71
N ILE A 68 2.57 20.77 -12.43
CA ILE A 68 1.79 19.61 -12.87
C ILE A 68 1.68 19.59 -14.39
N ASP A 69 1.34 20.71 -15.02
CA ASP A 69 1.18 20.80 -16.48
C ASP A 69 2.49 20.45 -17.19
N GLU A 70 3.62 20.96 -16.71
CA GLU A 70 4.95 20.70 -17.25
C GLU A 70 5.32 19.20 -17.19
N HIS A 71 4.98 18.53 -16.09
CA HIS A 71 5.38 17.14 -15.83
C HIS A 71 4.21 16.15 -15.84
N ARG A 72 3.10 16.53 -16.47
CA ARG A 72 1.83 15.78 -16.48
C ARG A 72 2.00 14.31 -16.86
N HIS A 73 2.88 14.03 -17.81
CA HIS A 73 3.13 12.69 -18.34
C HIS A 73 3.75 11.71 -17.33
N LEU A 74 4.28 12.19 -16.20
CA LEU A 74 4.79 11.36 -15.11
C LEU A 74 3.73 11.08 -14.02
N ILE A 75 2.59 11.75 -14.07
CA ILE A 75 1.60 11.75 -12.99
C ILE A 75 0.44 10.81 -13.34
N ASP A 76 0.40 9.63 -12.71
CA ASP A 76 -0.71 8.68 -12.90
C ASP A 76 -1.94 9.03 -12.07
N PHE A 77 -1.73 9.66 -10.91
CA PHE A 77 -2.78 10.24 -10.08
C PHE A 77 -2.21 11.28 -9.13
N LEU A 78 -3.09 12.16 -8.64
CA LEU A 78 -2.77 13.18 -7.66
C LEU A 78 -3.60 12.96 -6.39
N GLU A 79 -2.95 13.06 -5.25
CA GLU A 79 -3.57 13.09 -3.93
C GLU A 79 -3.40 14.48 -3.31
N VAL A 80 -4.52 15.14 -3.01
CA VAL A 80 -4.54 16.45 -2.38
C VAL A 80 -4.98 16.28 -0.93
N ILE A 81 -4.06 16.56 -0.01
CA ILE A 81 -4.26 16.41 1.43
C ILE A 81 -4.68 17.76 2.00
N LEU A 82 -5.84 17.83 2.64
CA LEU A 82 -6.46 19.08 3.10
C LEU A 82 -6.85 19.01 4.59
N PRO A 83 -6.71 20.12 5.34
CA PRO A 83 -7.51 20.36 6.56
C PRO A 83 -9.00 20.30 6.19
N TRP A 84 -9.74 19.36 6.80
CA TRP A 84 -11.11 19.10 6.35
C TRP A 84 -12.07 20.24 6.66
N GLU A 85 -11.74 21.08 7.64
CA GLU A 85 -12.44 22.32 7.98
C GLU A 85 -12.48 23.30 6.81
N SER A 86 -11.41 23.34 6.01
CA SER A 86 -11.26 24.22 4.85
C SER A 86 -11.55 23.53 3.51
N ALA A 87 -11.86 22.24 3.52
CA ALA A 87 -11.99 21.46 2.29
C ALA A 87 -13.16 21.94 1.40
N GLN A 88 -14.23 22.51 1.97
CA GLN A 88 -15.36 23.02 1.18
C GLN A 88 -14.99 24.25 0.34
N GLU A 89 -14.14 25.12 0.89
CA GLU A 89 -13.69 26.33 0.20
C GLU A 89 -12.71 26.01 -0.94
N ILE A 90 -11.93 24.94 -0.78
CA ILE A 90 -10.90 24.50 -1.72
C ILE A 90 -11.46 23.58 -2.83
N LEU A 91 -12.67 23.03 -2.63
CA LEU A 91 -13.27 22.10 -3.57
C LEU A 91 -13.49 22.66 -5.00
N PRO A 92 -13.92 23.93 -5.19
CA PRO A 92 -14.01 24.51 -6.53
C PRO A 92 -12.67 24.52 -7.27
N ASP A 93 -11.56 24.74 -6.55
CA ASP A 93 -10.22 24.65 -7.12
C ASP A 93 -9.83 23.21 -7.46
N ALA A 94 -10.18 22.24 -6.61
CA ALA A 94 -9.97 20.82 -6.90
C ALA A 94 -10.80 20.33 -8.11
N ALA A 95 -12.00 20.88 -8.32
CA ALA A 95 -12.82 20.60 -9.50
C ALA A 95 -12.18 21.15 -10.78
N ARG A 96 -11.73 22.41 -10.75
CA ARG A 96 -10.95 23.02 -11.85
C ARG A 96 -9.67 22.24 -12.14
N LEU A 97 -8.99 21.78 -11.09
CA LEU A 97 -7.79 20.95 -11.17
C LEU A 97 -8.08 19.63 -11.91
N ARG A 98 -9.17 18.95 -11.58
CA ARG A 98 -9.59 17.73 -12.30
C ARG A 98 -9.87 17.99 -13.78
N GLU A 99 -10.62 19.04 -14.09
CA GLU A 99 -11.01 19.41 -15.46
C GLU A 99 -9.81 19.80 -16.32
N SER A 100 -8.90 20.60 -15.77
CA SER A 100 -7.70 21.08 -16.49
C SER A 100 -6.68 19.98 -16.73
N LEU A 101 -6.47 19.10 -15.75
CA LEU A 101 -5.37 18.16 -15.78
C LEU A 101 -5.70 16.82 -16.45
N ASN A 102 -6.98 16.49 -16.63
CA ASN A 102 -7.42 15.20 -17.14
C ASN A 102 -6.72 14.02 -16.43
N LEU A 103 -6.60 14.09 -15.09
CA LEU A 103 -5.94 13.09 -14.26
C LEU A 103 -6.80 12.69 -13.06
N PRO A 104 -6.68 11.46 -12.54
CA PRO A 104 -7.41 11.06 -11.34
C PRO A 104 -6.95 11.87 -10.10
N VAL A 105 -7.87 12.64 -9.53
CA VAL A 105 -7.63 13.43 -8.30
C VAL A 105 -8.34 12.77 -7.10
N TYR A 106 -7.57 12.51 -6.04
CA TYR A 106 -8.06 11.99 -4.77
C TYR A 106 -7.92 13.04 -3.67
N LEU A 107 -8.95 13.20 -2.83
CA LEU A 107 -8.86 14.03 -1.63
C LEU A 107 -8.59 13.20 -0.39
N ALA A 108 -7.68 13.67 0.44
CA ALA A 108 -7.39 13.10 1.75
C ALA A 108 -7.66 14.13 2.84
N ASN A 109 -8.26 13.71 3.94
CA ASN A 109 -8.28 14.49 5.17
C ASN A 109 -6.91 14.39 5.86
N ILE A 110 -6.37 15.50 6.34
CA ILE A 110 -5.26 15.50 7.31
C ILE A 110 -5.82 15.35 8.72
N GLU A 111 -5.46 14.27 9.42
CA GLU A 111 -5.77 14.14 10.84
C GLU A 111 -4.58 14.63 11.66
N SER A 112 -4.75 15.78 12.31
CA SER A 112 -3.85 16.23 13.36
C SER A 112 -4.30 15.69 14.71
N SER A 113 -3.35 15.53 15.63
CA SER A 113 -3.56 15.06 17.00
C SER A 113 -4.54 15.89 17.83
N ILE A 114 -4.94 17.07 17.35
CA ILE A 114 -5.93 17.95 17.99
C ILE A 114 -7.36 17.39 17.82
N HIS A 115 -7.62 16.57 16.79
CA HIS A 115 -8.95 16.06 16.47
C HIS A 115 -9.25 14.66 17.03
N ARG A 116 -8.28 14.00 17.68
CA ARG A 116 -8.52 12.73 18.39
C ARG A 116 -9.07 13.02 19.78
N VAL A 117 -10.20 12.38 20.14
CA VAL A 117 -10.72 12.38 21.51
C VAL A 117 -9.62 11.85 22.43
N GLN A 118 -9.10 12.72 23.30
CA GLN A 118 -8.00 12.40 24.20
C GLN A 118 -8.41 11.29 25.17
N THR A 119 -7.80 10.12 25.03
CA THR A 119 -7.72 9.09 26.08
C THR A 119 -6.28 8.98 26.57
N GLY A 120 -5.77 10.05 27.22
CA GLY A 120 -4.45 10.04 27.88
C GLY A 120 -3.65 11.33 27.77
N GLN A 121 -2.54 11.41 28.52
CA GLN A 121 -1.62 12.56 28.59
C GLN A 121 -0.53 12.59 27.49
N THR A 122 -0.57 11.70 26.50
CA THR A 122 0.46 11.59 25.47
C THR A 122 0.08 12.34 24.19
N PHE A 123 0.83 13.39 23.89
CA PHE A 123 0.74 14.10 22.60
C PHE A 123 1.34 13.22 21.50
N ASN A 124 0.50 12.70 20.59
CA ASN A 124 0.98 12.06 19.38
C ASN A 124 1.40 13.14 18.38
N HIS A 125 2.69 13.27 18.08
CA HIS A 125 3.20 14.21 17.07
C HIS A 125 3.02 13.70 15.62
N TYR A 126 2.25 12.63 15.42
CA TYR A 126 2.06 12.00 14.12
C TYR A 126 0.87 12.60 13.39
N VAL A 127 1.08 12.96 12.13
CA VAL A 127 0.05 13.42 11.21
C VAL A 127 -0.27 12.29 10.24
N SER A 128 -1.50 11.80 10.28
CA SER A 128 -2.01 10.82 9.32
C SER A 128 -2.82 11.51 8.22
N SER A 129 -2.96 10.85 7.07
CA SER A 129 -3.77 11.34 5.96
C SER A 129 -4.70 10.25 5.44
N GLY A 130 -5.98 10.58 5.30
CA GLY A 130 -7.02 9.69 4.79
C GLY A 130 -8.22 9.61 5.74
N PHE A 131 -9.32 9.06 5.24
CA PHE A 131 -10.52 8.77 6.02
C PHE A 131 -10.48 7.36 6.61
N HIS A 132 -11.06 7.21 7.79
CA HIS A 132 -11.39 5.89 8.34
C HIS A 132 -12.79 5.48 7.86
N ILE A 133 -12.96 4.21 7.46
CA ILE A 133 -14.26 3.71 6.95
C ILE A 133 -15.35 3.72 8.04
N GLU A 134 -14.97 3.71 9.31
CA GLU A 134 -15.89 3.84 10.45
C GLU A 134 -16.48 5.24 10.58
N ASP A 135 -15.75 6.28 10.16
CA ASP A 135 -16.21 7.67 10.20
C ASP A 135 -16.16 8.30 8.81
N THR A 136 -17.22 8.08 8.06
CA THR A 136 -17.46 8.73 6.75
C THR A 136 -18.38 9.94 6.85
N SER A 137 -18.69 10.42 8.05
CA SER A 137 -19.61 11.55 8.25
C SER A 137 -19.13 12.81 7.52
N LYS A 138 -17.82 13.06 7.60
CA LYS A 138 -17.06 14.11 6.94
C LYS A 138 -17.18 14.10 5.42
N LEU A 139 -17.40 12.93 4.80
CA LEU A 139 -17.53 12.81 3.34
C LEU A 139 -18.92 13.20 2.83
N LYS A 140 -19.97 13.07 3.65
CA LYS A 140 -21.36 13.27 3.22
C LYS A 140 -21.61 14.59 2.46
N PRO A 141 -21.10 15.76 2.90
CA PRO A 141 -21.30 17.02 2.19
C PRO A 141 -20.64 17.06 0.80
N PHE A 142 -19.59 16.26 0.58
CA PHE A 142 -18.86 16.21 -0.69
C PHE A 142 -19.46 15.20 -1.66
N LEU A 143 -20.13 14.16 -1.16
CA LEU A 143 -20.81 13.18 -2.00
C LEU A 143 -21.97 13.79 -2.82
N SER A 144 -22.56 14.90 -2.35
CA SER A 144 -23.53 15.69 -3.12
C SER A 144 -22.90 16.47 -4.27
N LEU A 145 -21.59 16.74 -4.22
CA LEU A 145 -20.84 17.53 -5.20
C LEU A 145 -20.16 16.60 -6.21
N ARG A 146 -20.96 15.71 -6.81
CA ARG A 146 -20.49 14.68 -7.75
C ARG A 146 -19.66 15.29 -8.88
N GLY A 147 -18.50 14.70 -9.16
CA GLY A 147 -17.65 15.09 -10.27
C GLY A 147 -16.60 16.17 -9.95
N ALA A 148 -16.58 16.74 -8.75
CA ALA A 148 -15.49 17.64 -8.35
C ALA A 148 -14.14 16.91 -8.29
N VAL A 149 -14.13 15.65 -7.84
CA VAL A 149 -12.92 14.81 -7.76
C VAL A 149 -13.25 13.38 -8.17
N ASP A 150 -12.22 12.59 -8.47
CA ASP A 150 -12.38 11.18 -8.84
C ASP A 150 -12.63 10.29 -7.62
N GLY A 151 -12.12 10.67 -6.45
CA GLY A 151 -12.10 9.78 -5.31
C GLY A 151 -11.62 10.39 -4.00
N PHE A 152 -11.56 9.53 -2.99
CA PHE A 152 -11.06 9.87 -1.65
C PHE A 152 -9.98 8.89 -1.22
N ALA A 153 -9.03 9.37 -0.41
CA ALA A 153 -8.01 8.56 0.22
C ALA A 153 -8.50 8.04 1.57
N PHE A 154 -8.32 6.75 1.83
CA PHE A 154 -8.67 6.08 3.08
C PHE A 154 -7.42 5.51 3.73
N GLU A 155 -7.47 5.34 5.05
CA GLU A 155 -6.45 4.64 5.81
C GLU A 155 -6.98 3.30 6.33
N VAL A 156 -6.12 2.29 6.28
CA VAL A 156 -6.26 1.04 7.07
C VAL A 156 -5.19 1.06 8.14
N GLY A 157 -5.60 1.36 9.37
CA GLY A 157 -4.75 1.43 10.55
C GLY A 157 -4.05 0.11 10.85
N GLN A 158 -3.01 0.16 11.69
CA GLN A 158 -2.14 -0.99 11.94
C GLN A 158 -2.88 -2.22 12.47
N TYR A 159 -3.87 -2.00 13.33
CA TYR A 159 -4.62 -3.06 13.99
C TYR A 159 -5.94 -3.42 13.28
N GLU A 160 -6.24 -2.75 12.16
CA GLU A 160 -7.41 -3.05 11.35
C GLU A 160 -7.10 -4.22 10.37
N PRO A 161 -8.02 -5.19 10.21
CA PRO A 161 -7.84 -6.31 9.30
C PRO A 161 -7.94 -5.86 7.82
N PRO A 162 -6.85 -5.88 7.03
CA PRO A 162 -6.83 -5.22 5.72
C PRO A 162 -7.88 -5.75 4.76
N LEU A 163 -8.05 -7.07 4.64
CA LEU A 163 -8.94 -7.65 3.64
C LEU A 163 -10.39 -7.18 3.82
N SER A 164 -10.90 -7.23 5.06
CA SER A 164 -12.27 -6.80 5.35
C SER A 164 -12.44 -5.28 5.32
N THR A 165 -11.45 -4.51 5.77
CA THR A 165 -11.53 -3.05 5.76
C THR A 165 -11.49 -2.52 4.32
N ILE A 166 -10.58 -3.04 3.48
CA ILE A 166 -10.51 -2.69 2.06
C ILE A 166 -11.78 -3.07 1.33
N LYS A 167 -12.36 -4.25 1.61
CA LYS A 167 -13.66 -4.64 1.07
C LYS A 167 -14.74 -3.59 1.39
N ARG A 168 -14.83 -3.17 2.65
CA ARG A 168 -15.83 -2.18 3.08
C ARG A 168 -15.63 -0.83 2.41
N ILE A 169 -14.38 -0.38 2.26
CA ILE A 169 -14.05 0.85 1.52
C ILE A 169 -14.48 0.70 0.05
N ASN A 170 -14.17 -0.43 -0.59
CA ASN A 170 -14.58 -0.72 -1.97
C ASN A 170 -16.10 -0.71 -2.13
N ASP A 171 -16.82 -1.43 -1.27
CA ASP A 171 -18.29 -1.51 -1.31
C ASP A 171 -18.90 -0.10 -1.14
N TYR A 172 -18.37 0.69 -0.20
CA TYR A 172 -18.82 2.06 0.05
C TYR A 172 -18.54 2.98 -1.16
N ALA A 173 -17.32 2.94 -1.70
CA ALA A 173 -16.92 3.73 -2.86
C ALA A 173 -17.76 3.39 -4.10
N THR A 174 -18.00 2.09 -4.34
CA THR A 174 -18.85 1.59 -5.43
C THR A 174 -20.29 2.07 -5.28
N LEU A 175 -20.88 1.91 -4.09
CA LEU A 175 -22.25 2.34 -3.80
C LEU A 175 -22.44 3.86 -3.99
N ARG A 176 -21.40 4.65 -3.72
CA ARG A 176 -21.44 6.12 -3.80
C ARG A 176 -20.93 6.68 -5.13
N GLY A 177 -20.32 5.86 -5.97
CA GLY A 177 -19.87 6.23 -7.32
C GLY A 177 -18.57 7.05 -7.33
N PHE A 178 -17.59 6.71 -6.49
CA PHE A 178 -16.27 7.34 -6.49
C PHE A 178 -15.15 6.27 -6.42
N LYS A 179 -13.89 6.65 -6.68
CA LYS A 179 -12.71 5.79 -6.57
C LYS A 179 -12.07 5.87 -5.18
N ALA A 180 -11.47 4.79 -4.70
CA ALA A 180 -10.73 4.80 -3.43
C ALA A 180 -9.22 4.63 -3.65
N LEU A 181 -8.45 5.51 -3.03
CA LEU A 181 -7.03 5.31 -2.77
C LEU A 181 -6.88 4.87 -1.31
N ILE A 182 -6.14 3.82 -1.02
CA ILE A 182 -6.09 3.22 0.32
C ILE A 182 -4.64 3.11 0.77
N ASN A 183 -4.30 3.80 1.85
CA ASN A 183 -3.02 3.65 2.51
C ASN A 183 -3.12 2.61 3.62
N VAL A 184 -2.34 1.54 3.49
CA VAL A 184 -2.31 0.40 4.39
C VAL A 184 -1.08 0.58 5.29
N ARG A 185 -1.28 1.15 6.48
CA ARG A 185 -0.22 1.45 7.46
C ARG A 185 0.32 0.23 8.22
N LEU A 186 1.54 -0.23 7.89
CA LEU A 186 2.31 -1.31 8.50
C LEU A 186 3.01 -0.95 9.83
N ALA A 187 3.05 0.32 10.21
CA ALA A 187 3.65 0.79 11.45
C ALA A 187 2.58 1.20 12.49
N PRO A 188 2.83 1.12 13.80
CA PRO A 188 1.91 1.64 14.80
C PRO A 188 1.57 3.13 14.61
N GLU A 189 0.41 3.54 15.09
CA GLU A 189 -0.02 4.94 15.07
C GLU A 189 0.75 5.80 16.08
N ASN A 190 1.14 5.19 17.20
CA ASN A 190 1.95 5.82 18.21
C ASN A 190 3.43 5.73 17.80
N SER A 191 4.07 6.89 17.63
CA SER A 191 5.49 6.97 17.26
C SER A 191 6.45 6.36 18.28
N ALA A 192 6.02 6.19 19.53
CA ALA A 192 6.82 5.55 20.57
C ALA A 192 6.73 4.01 20.54
N GLU A 193 5.77 3.45 19.80
CA GLU A 193 5.62 2.00 19.67
C GLU A 193 6.49 1.46 18.55
N TYR A 194 7.28 0.44 18.85
CA TYR A 194 8.03 -0.32 17.86
C TYR A 194 7.48 -1.74 17.79
N LEU A 195 6.66 -1.98 16.77
CA LEU A 195 6.09 -3.29 16.50
C LEU A 195 7.19 -4.23 15.94
N GLN A 196 7.80 -5.02 16.80
CA GLN A 196 8.79 -6.04 16.42
C GLN A 196 8.14 -7.37 16.01
N ASP A 197 7.16 -7.31 15.09
CA ASP A 197 6.43 -8.50 14.64
C ASP A 197 6.39 -8.59 13.10
N ASP A 198 7.45 -9.17 12.54
CA ASP A 198 7.56 -9.47 11.11
C ASP A 198 6.43 -10.40 10.61
N ASN A 199 5.86 -11.24 11.48
CA ASN A 199 4.77 -12.14 11.11
C ASN A 199 3.46 -11.37 10.93
N GLN A 200 3.15 -10.47 11.86
CA GLN A 200 1.99 -9.58 11.75
C GLN A 200 2.08 -8.74 10.47
N VAL A 201 3.23 -8.12 10.20
CA VAL A 201 3.43 -7.31 8.99
C VAL A 201 3.29 -8.17 7.72
N ALA A 202 3.87 -9.37 7.69
CA ALA A 202 3.76 -10.27 6.55
C ALA A 202 2.30 -10.70 6.26
N ASN A 203 1.53 -11.02 7.30
CA ASN A 203 0.11 -11.35 7.17
C ASN A 203 -0.70 -10.14 6.66
N ARG A 204 -0.39 -8.95 7.16
CA ARG A 204 -1.04 -7.70 6.75
C ARG A 204 -0.81 -7.40 5.27
N VAL A 205 0.43 -7.56 4.81
CA VAL A 205 0.80 -7.41 3.39
C VAL A 205 0.10 -8.46 2.52
N ALA A 206 0.03 -9.72 2.98
CA ALA A 206 -0.68 -10.77 2.25
C ALA A 206 -2.17 -10.47 2.09
N GLU A 207 -2.84 -10.03 3.16
CA GLU A 207 -4.25 -9.61 3.11
C GLU A 207 -4.48 -8.43 2.15
N ALA A 208 -3.61 -7.43 2.20
CA ALA A 208 -3.68 -6.28 1.32
C ALA A 208 -3.47 -6.66 -0.15
N ALA A 209 -2.55 -7.59 -0.43
CA ALA A 209 -2.31 -8.10 -1.78
C ALA A 209 -3.54 -8.84 -2.34
N ILE A 210 -4.14 -9.74 -1.55
CA ILE A 210 -5.38 -10.42 -1.96
C ILE A 210 -6.51 -9.43 -2.22
N ALA A 211 -6.65 -8.41 -1.36
CA ALA A 211 -7.64 -7.36 -1.56
C ALA A 211 -7.40 -6.57 -2.87
N GLY A 212 -6.13 -6.32 -3.22
CA GLY A 212 -5.78 -5.65 -4.47
C GLY A 212 -6.16 -6.44 -5.72
N TYR A 213 -6.07 -7.76 -5.68
CA TYR A 213 -6.57 -8.61 -6.76
C TYR A 213 -8.10 -8.71 -6.77
N ALA A 214 -8.74 -8.79 -5.60
CA ALA A 214 -10.19 -8.96 -5.49
C ALA A 214 -10.99 -7.68 -5.78
N TYR A 215 -10.39 -6.51 -5.59
CA TYR A 215 -11.06 -5.20 -5.72
C TYR A 215 -10.26 -4.28 -6.65
N PRO A 216 -10.25 -4.54 -7.97
CA PRO A 216 -9.41 -3.79 -8.93
C PRO A 216 -9.80 -2.31 -9.07
N SER A 217 -10.96 -1.90 -8.57
CA SER A 217 -11.45 -0.53 -8.50
C SER A 217 -10.75 0.34 -7.46
N VAL A 218 -10.06 -0.26 -6.47
CA VAL A 218 -9.31 0.49 -5.45
C VAL A 218 -7.81 0.48 -5.75
N LYS A 219 -7.12 1.56 -5.39
CA LYS A 219 -5.66 1.62 -5.42
C LYS A 219 -5.13 1.43 -4.01
N ILE A 220 -4.23 0.47 -3.80
CA ILE A 220 -3.67 0.16 -2.49
C ILE A 220 -2.20 0.57 -2.46
N LEU A 221 -1.81 1.24 -1.38
CA LEU A 221 -0.44 1.62 -1.07
C LEU A 221 -0.06 1.01 0.28
N LEU A 222 1.16 0.51 0.41
CA LEU A 222 1.70 0.00 1.66
C LEU A 222 2.59 1.08 2.28
N ASP A 223 2.32 1.45 3.53
CA ASP A 223 3.14 2.41 4.29
C ASP A 223 3.66 1.76 5.58
N THR A 224 4.91 1.38 5.72
CA THR A 224 6.07 1.84 4.96
C THR A 224 6.72 0.73 4.13
N PHE A 225 7.48 1.11 3.10
CA PHE A 225 8.23 0.16 2.28
C PHE A 225 9.44 -0.45 3.01
N MET A 226 10.14 0.34 3.85
CA MET A 226 11.35 -0.10 4.57
C MET A 226 11.36 0.38 6.02
N ASP A 227 12.15 -0.26 6.89
CA ASP A 227 12.17 0.04 8.33
C ASP A 227 12.39 1.52 8.69
N HIS A 228 13.19 2.20 7.88
CA HIS A 228 13.47 3.62 8.02
C HIS A 228 13.21 4.30 6.68
N ASP A 229 12.03 4.87 6.57
CA ASP A 229 11.59 5.67 5.44
C ASP A 229 11.50 7.15 5.89
N ARG A 230 10.63 7.96 5.29
CA ARG A 230 10.37 9.39 5.58
C ARG A 230 10.01 9.75 7.03
N GLY A 231 10.12 8.84 8.01
CA GLY A 231 9.77 9.03 9.41
C GLY A 231 10.95 8.84 10.38
N TYR A 232 10.91 9.52 11.53
CA TYR A 232 11.99 9.54 12.51
C TYR A 232 12.06 8.31 13.44
N PHE A 233 11.11 7.38 13.33
CA PHE A 233 10.94 6.26 14.27
C PHE A 233 11.17 4.91 13.59
N PRO A 234 11.76 3.91 14.28
CA PRO A 234 11.92 2.57 13.74
C PRO A 234 10.56 1.93 13.37
N ARG A 235 10.47 1.39 12.16
CA ARG A 235 9.31 0.64 11.67
C ARG A 235 9.73 -0.76 11.23
N VAL A 236 8.77 -1.60 10.91
CA VAL A 236 9.02 -2.88 10.22
C VAL A 236 8.37 -2.79 8.84
N GLY A 237 9.22 -2.64 7.82
CA GLY A 237 8.81 -2.57 6.43
C GLY A 237 8.87 -3.92 5.72
N LEU A 238 8.83 -3.89 4.39
CA LEU A 238 9.12 -5.05 3.54
C LEU A 238 10.63 -5.33 3.51
N TYR A 239 11.45 -4.30 3.69
CA TYR A 239 12.90 -4.36 3.67
C TYR A 239 13.51 -3.68 4.90
N ASP A 240 14.66 -4.17 5.35
CA ASP A 240 15.42 -3.47 6.38
C ASP A 240 16.15 -2.22 5.82
N ARG A 241 16.80 -1.46 6.70
CA ARG A 241 17.57 -0.25 6.32
C ARG A 241 18.73 -0.48 5.35
N ARG A 242 19.13 -1.74 5.13
CA ARG A 242 20.18 -2.16 4.20
C ARG A 242 19.60 -2.81 2.96
N LEU A 243 18.28 -2.70 2.76
CA LEU A 243 17.54 -3.32 1.67
C LEU A 243 17.62 -4.86 1.65
N ASN A 244 17.83 -5.49 2.82
CA ASN A 244 17.62 -6.93 2.93
C ASN A 244 16.11 -7.20 3.01
N PRO A 245 15.58 -8.16 2.22
CA PRO A 245 14.16 -8.51 2.26
C PRO A 245 13.82 -9.09 3.63
N ARG A 246 12.75 -8.57 4.23
CA ARG A 246 12.09 -9.15 5.40
C ARG A 246 11.05 -10.17 4.96
N ARG A 247 10.47 -10.86 5.95
CA ARG A 247 9.43 -11.87 5.72
C ARG A 247 8.32 -11.38 4.79
N ALA A 248 7.82 -10.16 5.00
CA ALA A 248 6.75 -9.57 4.19
C ALA A 248 7.11 -9.42 2.71
N ALA A 249 8.36 -9.11 2.36
CA ALA A 249 8.81 -9.05 0.96
C ALA A 249 8.77 -10.43 0.28
N PHE A 250 9.22 -11.48 0.97
CA PHE A 250 9.13 -12.85 0.46
C PHE A 250 7.67 -13.27 0.24
N ILE A 251 6.81 -13.04 1.24
CA ILE A 251 5.38 -13.39 1.11
C ILE A 251 4.77 -12.68 -0.09
N LEU A 252 4.97 -11.36 -0.24
CA LEU A 252 4.40 -10.59 -1.34
C LEU A 252 4.90 -11.07 -2.70
N ARG A 253 6.22 -11.28 -2.82
CA ARG A 253 6.89 -11.80 -4.04
C ARG A 253 6.28 -13.13 -4.47
N HIS A 254 6.25 -14.11 -3.56
CA HIS A 254 5.81 -15.46 -3.89
C HIS A 254 4.29 -15.53 -4.10
N LEU A 255 3.52 -14.75 -3.35
CA LEU A 255 2.06 -14.66 -3.52
C LEU A 255 1.71 -14.06 -4.88
N ASN A 256 2.31 -12.92 -5.25
CA ASN A 256 2.11 -12.31 -6.57
C ASN A 256 2.55 -13.25 -7.69
N SER A 257 3.68 -13.95 -7.54
CA SER A 257 4.13 -14.92 -8.54
C SER A 257 3.13 -16.07 -8.70
N ALA A 258 2.57 -16.59 -7.61
CA ALA A 258 1.61 -17.69 -7.68
C ALA A 258 0.28 -17.25 -8.30
N ILE A 259 -0.29 -16.14 -7.85
CA ILE A 259 -1.58 -15.64 -8.35
C ILE A 259 -1.48 -15.31 -9.85
N ASN A 260 -0.42 -14.61 -10.28
CA ASN A 260 -0.24 -14.32 -11.70
C ASN A 260 -0.02 -15.57 -12.56
N ARG A 261 0.51 -16.65 -11.99
CA ARG A 261 0.71 -17.93 -12.69
C ARG A 261 -0.57 -18.74 -12.82
N TYR A 262 -1.39 -18.77 -11.77
CA TYR A 262 -2.55 -19.67 -11.69
C TYR A 262 -3.91 -18.98 -11.90
N GLY A 263 -3.93 -17.65 -12.03
CA GLY A 263 -5.11 -16.85 -12.37
C GLY A 263 -5.31 -15.69 -11.42
N ALA A 264 -5.17 -14.46 -11.93
CA ALA A 264 -5.19 -13.21 -11.19
C ALA A 264 -6.57 -12.54 -11.08
N GLU A 265 -7.57 -13.04 -11.82
CA GLU A 265 -8.95 -12.57 -11.74
C GLU A 265 -9.62 -13.12 -10.47
N ILE A 266 -9.28 -12.55 -9.33
CA ILE A 266 -9.77 -13.03 -8.05
C ILE A 266 -11.17 -12.51 -7.78
N VAL A 267 -12.06 -13.43 -7.40
CA VAL A 267 -13.42 -13.17 -6.98
C VAL A 267 -13.71 -13.88 -5.65
N GLU A 268 -14.74 -13.40 -4.94
CA GLU A 268 -15.28 -13.99 -3.71
C GLU A 268 -14.21 -14.40 -2.68
N THR A 269 -13.75 -13.43 -1.90
CA THR A 269 -12.84 -13.68 -0.78
C THR A 269 -13.60 -13.94 0.51
N SER A 270 -13.21 -14.95 1.27
CA SER A 270 -13.71 -15.20 2.63
C SER A 270 -12.55 -15.45 3.60
N LYS A 271 -12.62 -14.85 4.79
CA LYS A 271 -11.63 -15.04 5.85
C LYS A 271 -12.27 -15.72 7.05
N LYS A 272 -11.61 -16.75 7.58
CA LYS A 272 -11.95 -17.40 8.84
C LYS A 272 -10.73 -17.39 9.75
N VAL A 273 -10.94 -17.06 11.02
CA VAL A 273 -9.87 -17.02 12.01
C VAL A 273 -10.11 -18.13 13.04
N SER A 274 -9.10 -18.95 13.27
CA SER A 274 -9.02 -19.94 14.34
C SER A 274 -7.84 -19.59 15.25
N ARG A 275 -7.67 -20.30 16.38
CA ARG A 275 -6.61 -20.02 17.36
C ARG A 275 -5.23 -19.77 16.75
N ASP A 276 -4.81 -20.64 15.83
CA ASP A 276 -3.45 -20.61 15.29
C ASP A 276 -3.37 -19.97 13.90
N TRP A 277 -4.50 -19.85 13.18
CA TRP A 277 -4.50 -19.55 11.75
C TRP A 277 -5.62 -18.60 11.35
N ALA A 278 -5.29 -17.62 10.51
CA ALA A 278 -6.25 -16.99 9.62
C ALA A 278 -6.21 -17.69 8.25
N THR A 279 -7.35 -18.21 7.82
CA THR A 279 -7.51 -18.87 6.52
C THR A 279 -8.33 -17.99 5.60
N ILE A 280 -7.77 -17.66 4.44
CA ILE A 280 -8.43 -16.87 3.40
C ILE A 280 -8.67 -17.79 2.21
N ASN A 281 -9.94 -18.00 1.87
CA ASN A 281 -10.33 -18.73 0.67
C ASN A 281 -10.79 -17.73 -0.38
N PHE A 282 -10.33 -17.91 -1.61
CA PHE A 282 -10.66 -17.08 -2.75
C PHE A 282 -10.48 -17.90 -4.02
N HIS A 283 -11.02 -17.44 -5.14
CA HIS A 283 -10.91 -18.19 -6.39
C HIS A 283 -10.82 -17.28 -7.60
N SER A 284 -10.28 -17.82 -8.68
CA SER A 284 -10.42 -17.30 -10.04
C SER A 284 -11.38 -18.20 -10.82
N PRO A 285 -11.71 -17.89 -12.09
CA PRO A 285 -12.57 -18.76 -12.89
C PRO A 285 -12.03 -20.20 -13.00
N GLN A 286 -10.71 -20.40 -12.98
CA GLN A 286 -10.07 -21.72 -13.16
C GLN A 286 -9.43 -22.30 -11.90
N THR A 287 -9.27 -21.53 -10.82
CA THR A 287 -8.43 -21.91 -9.69
C THR A 287 -9.07 -21.56 -8.35
N ILE A 288 -9.02 -22.49 -7.40
CA ILE A 288 -9.38 -22.29 -5.99
C ILE A 288 -8.10 -22.15 -5.18
N TYR A 289 -8.06 -21.12 -4.33
CA TYR A 289 -6.94 -20.81 -3.47
C TYR A 289 -7.34 -20.89 -2.00
N THR A 290 -6.43 -21.43 -1.20
CA THR A 290 -6.50 -21.36 0.26
C THR A 290 -5.18 -20.80 0.79
N LEU A 291 -5.20 -19.55 1.23
CA LEU A 291 -4.07 -18.89 1.88
C LEU A 291 -4.20 -19.08 3.40
N LYS A 292 -3.18 -19.66 4.02
CA LYS A 292 -3.10 -19.80 5.48
C LYS A 292 -2.01 -18.89 6.03
N LEU A 293 -2.44 -18.04 6.96
CA LEU A 293 -1.64 -17.03 7.64
C LEU A 293 -1.55 -17.40 9.13
N PRO A 294 -0.36 -17.68 9.66
CA PRO A 294 -0.20 -18.09 11.04
C PRO A 294 -0.37 -16.89 11.98
N GLN A 295 -1.11 -17.05 13.07
CA GLN A 295 -1.26 -15.97 14.06
C GLN A 295 0.06 -15.72 14.82
N THR A 296 0.87 -16.75 15.01
CA THR A 296 2.18 -16.69 15.66
C THR A 296 3.19 -17.57 14.93
N LEU A 297 4.49 -17.37 15.18
CA LEU A 297 5.54 -18.23 14.61
C LEU A 297 5.51 -19.68 15.15
N ASP A 298 4.82 -19.90 16.27
CA ASP A 298 4.64 -21.21 16.91
C ASP A 298 3.34 -21.90 16.49
N ALA A 299 2.62 -21.36 15.49
CA ALA A 299 1.39 -21.94 14.98
C ALA A 299 1.60 -23.40 14.54
N SER A 300 0.66 -24.27 14.92
CA SER A 300 0.72 -25.72 14.68
C SER A 300 1.05 -26.08 13.23
N VAL A 301 2.01 -26.99 13.04
CA VAL A 301 2.44 -27.44 11.70
C VAL A 301 1.27 -28.08 10.97
N ILE A 302 1.07 -27.67 9.72
CA ILE A 302 0.07 -28.22 8.82
C ILE A 302 0.76 -29.23 7.90
N SER A 303 0.14 -30.37 7.65
CA SER A 303 0.58 -31.30 6.60
C SER A 303 0.54 -30.61 5.24
N ALA A 304 1.66 -30.67 4.50
CA ALA A 304 1.68 -30.19 3.12
C ALA A 304 0.73 -31.05 2.27
N GLU A 305 -0.17 -30.40 1.55
CA GLU A 305 -1.01 -31.05 0.54
C GLU A 305 -0.32 -30.94 -0.83
N CYS A 306 -0.81 -31.69 -1.82
CA CYS A 306 -0.42 -31.45 -3.20
C CYS A 306 -0.78 -30.01 -3.61
N ASN A 307 0.13 -29.36 -4.33
CA ASN A 307 0.07 -27.97 -4.78
C ASN A 307 0.08 -26.92 -3.66
N THR A 308 0.72 -27.24 -2.53
CA THR A 308 1.05 -26.25 -1.50
C THR A 308 2.34 -25.50 -1.86
N ILE A 309 2.32 -24.18 -1.71
CA ILE A 309 3.47 -23.29 -1.88
C ILE A 309 3.81 -22.72 -0.51
N ASP A 310 5.04 -22.92 -0.07
CA ASP A 310 5.60 -22.20 1.07
C ASP A 310 5.95 -20.78 0.63
N LEU A 311 5.22 -19.78 1.12
CA LEU A 311 5.39 -18.39 0.70
C LEU A 311 6.63 -17.73 1.34
N THR A 312 7.29 -18.38 2.30
CA THR A 312 8.54 -17.86 2.88
C THR A 312 9.77 -18.22 2.03
N THR A 313 9.71 -19.34 1.30
CA THR A 313 10.82 -19.86 0.48
C THR A 313 10.51 -19.88 -1.01
N GLY A 314 9.23 -19.83 -1.39
CA GLY A 314 8.76 -20.03 -2.77
C GLY A 314 8.73 -21.49 -3.20
N THR A 315 9.00 -22.44 -2.29
CA THR A 315 9.04 -23.87 -2.62
C THR A 315 7.63 -24.39 -2.91
N ILE A 316 7.45 -25.02 -4.07
CA ILE A 316 6.22 -25.71 -4.47
C ILE A 316 6.33 -27.18 -4.05
N ASN A 317 5.29 -27.71 -3.41
CA ASN A 317 5.24 -29.07 -2.85
C ASN A 317 6.40 -29.35 -1.88
N PRO A 318 6.58 -28.54 -0.82
CA PRO A 318 7.66 -28.77 0.14
C PRO A 318 7.50 -30.12 0.83
N CYS A 319 8.59 -30.88 0.95
CA CYS A 319 8.57 -32.18 1.64
C CYS A 319 8.21 -32.04 3.14
N LYS A 320 8.48 -30.88 3.74
CA LYS A 320 8.14 -30.55 5.12
C LYS A 320 7.85 -29.05 5.23
N LEU A 321 6.83 -28.69 6.01
CA LEU A 321 6.54 -27.31 6.40
C LEU A 321 7.06 -27.06 7.82
N ASN A 322 7.66 -25.89 8.02
CA ASN A 322 8.06 -25.43 9.36
C ASN A 322 6.86 -24.84 10.10
N SER A 323 6.98 -24.70 11.42
CA SER A 323 5.99 -23.99 12.24
C SER A 323 5.83 -22.55 11.77
N GLY A 324 4.59 -22.05 11.85
CA GLY A 324 4.31 -20.63 11.60
C GLY A 324 4.73 -20.11 10.23
N VAL A 325 4.70 -20.93 9.17
CA VAL A 325 4.92 -20.48 7.78
C VAL A 325 3.62 -20.04 7.10
N GLN A 326 3.66 -18.97 6.33
CA GLN A 326 2.57 -18.60 5.42
C GLN A 326 2.59 -19.56 4.22
N LEU A 327 1.43 -20.11 3.88
CA LEU A 327 1.33 -21.05 2.75
C LEU A 327 0.10 -20.77 1.89
N LEU A 328 0.22 -21.10 0.62
CA LEU A 328 -0.86 -21.03 -0.36
C LEU A 328 -1.08 -22.41 -0.97
N THR A 329 -2.28 -22.96 -0.84
CA THR A 329 -2.69 -24.15 -1.60
C THR A 329 -3.46 -23.73 -2.84
N VAL A 330 -3.12 -24.33 -3.98
CA VAL A 330 -3.70 -24.04 -5.29
C VAL A 330 -4.37 -25.29 -5.85
N ARG A 331 -5.66 -25.21 -6.23
CA ARG A 331 -6.40 -26.34 -6.82
C ARG A 331 -7.15 -25.90 -8.08
N ALA A 332 -7.26 -26.77 -9.08
CA ALA A 332 -8.10 -26.49 -10.22
C ALA A 332 -9.59 -26.44 -9.80
N ARG A 333 -10.34 -25.50 -10.36
CA ARG A 333 -11.80 -25.47 -10.25
C ARG A 333 -12.37 -26.41 -11.30
N ILE A 334 -12.96 -27.53 -10.85
CA ILE A 334 -13.59 -28.55 -11.71
C ILE A 334 -14.97 -28.07 -12.15
#